data_AF-A0A7C1BBL7-F1
#
_entry.id   AF-A0A7C1BBL7-F1
#
_cell.length_a   1.000
_cell.length_b   1.000
_cell.length_c   1.000
_cell.angle_alpha   90.00
_cell.angle_beta   90.00
_cell.angle_gamma   90.00
#
_symmetry.space_group_name_H-M   'P 1'
#
loop_
_entity.id
_entity.type
_entity.pdbx_description
1 polymer ?
#
loop_
_entity_poly.entity_id
_entity_poly.type
_entity_poly.pdbx_seq_one_letter_code
_entity_poly.pdbx_strand_id
1 'polypeptide(L)'
;MSLRSATIRTPQRRSYVSTAQKNRACDHLLLSKILKMSLNKAIALIVLGALLILGILITHEVRETAKDLELLQREQGRLSNRYKDFTTRLDRIKARSHMEKLGGEMGLHPPTKRQIIYLN
;
A
#
# COMPACT_ATOMS: atom_id res chain seq x y z
N MET A 1 45.43 -23.68 -95.10
CA MET A 1 45.88 -23.49 -93.71
C MET A 1 44.76 -22.80 -92.94
N SER A 2 44.17 -23.44 -91.92
CA SER A 2 43.12 -22.80 -91.10
C SER A 2 43.72 -22.25 -89.80
N LEU A 3 43.44 -20.99 -89.50
CA LEU A 3 43.82 -20.38 -88.22
C LEU A 3 42.84 -20.83 -87.14
N ARG A 4 43.35 -21.56 -86.14
CA ARG A 4 42.58 -21.97 -84.96
C ARG A 4 42.75 -20.88 -83.89
N SER A 5 41.69 -20.14 -83.61
CA SER A 5 41.67 -19.12 -82.56
C SER A 5 41.67 -19.78 -81.18
N ALA A 6 42.59 -19.38 -80.30
CA ALA A 6 42.67 -19.83 -78.92
C ALA A 6 42.10 -18.74 -77.99
N THR A 7 40.96 -19.02 -77.35
CA THR A 7 40.34 -18.10 -76.39
C THR A 7 40.88 -18.36 -75.00
N ILE A 8 41.61 -17.39 -74.45
CA ILE A 8 42.14 -17.44 -73.08
C ILE A 8 41.01 -17.04 -72.12
N ARG A 9 40.62 -17.95 -71.21
CA ARG A 9 39.66 -17.65 -70.14
C ARG A 9 40.40 -17.07 -68.94
N THR A 10 40.18 -15.80 -68.64
CA THR A 10 40.67 -15.17 -67.41
C THR A 10 39.80 -15.57 -66.22
N PRO A 11 40.39 -15.99 -65.09
CA PRO A 11 39.61 -16.33 -63.90
C PRO A 11 38.96 -15.06 -63.32
N GLN A 12 37.66 -15.14 -63.09
CA GLN A 12 36.87 -14.06 -62.50
C GLN A 12 37.37 -13.79 -61.07
N ARG A 13 37.83 -12.56 -60.80
CA ARG A 13 38.23 -12.11 -59.46
C ARG A 13 37.05 -12.34 -58.50
N ARG A 14 37.16 -13.32 -57.59
CA ARG A 14 36.28 -13.37 -56.41
C ARG A 14 36.56 -12.11 -55.60
N SER A 15 35.57 -11.24 -55.48
CA SER A 15 35.59 -10.15 -54.51
C SER A 15 35.71 -10.75 -53.13
N TYR A 16 36.92 -10.73 -52.56
CA TYR A 16 37.13 -11.03 -51.16
C TYR A 16 36.45 -9.92 -50.36
N VAL A 17 35.27 -10.21 -49.81
CA VAL A 17 34.67 -9.34 -48.80
C VAL A 17 35.70 -9.24 -47.68
N SER A 18 36.18 -8.03 -47.44
CA SER A 18 37.26 -7.76 -46.49
C SER A 18 36.88 -8.36 -45.13
N THR A 19 37.72 -9.26 -44.62
CA THR A 19 37.58 -9.84 -43.28
C THR A 19 37.51 -8.76 -42.20
N ALA A 20 38.03 -7.56 -42.46
CA ALA A 20 37.88 -6.39 -41.60
C ALA A 20 36.42 -5.94 -41.43
N GLN A 21 35.57 -6.07 -42.45
CA GLN A 21 34.15 -5.71 -42.36
C GLN A 21 33.35 -6.73 -41.54
N LYS A 22 33.70 -8.02 -41.65
CA LYS A 22 33.09 -9.11 -40.86
C LYS A 22 33.45 -9.01 -39.37
N ASN A 23 34.69 -8.64 -39.05
CA ASN A 23 35.12 -8.43 -37.67
C ASN A 23 34.45 -7.20 -37.03
N ARG A 24 34.34 -6.09 -37.77
CA ARG A 24 33.62 -4.89 -37.29
C ARG A 24 32.16 -5.17 -36.93
N ALA A 25 31.46 -6.04 -37.68
CA ALA A 25 30.08 -6.42 -37.37
C ALA A 25 29.97 -7.24 -36.08
N CYS A 26 30.92 -8.16 -35.82
CA CYS A 26 31.00 -8.90 -34.55
C CYS A 26 31.32 -7.98 -33.37
N ASP A 27 32.27 -7.05 -33.53
CA ASP A 27 32.65 -6.09 -32.50
C ASP A 27 31.47 -5.18 -32.13
N HIS A 28 30.70 -4.72 -33.13
CA HIS A 28 29.51 -3.90 -32.90
C HIS A 28 28.41 -4.67 -32.16
N LEU A 29 28.26 -5.96 -32.45
CA LEU A 29 27.26 -6.83 -31.83
C LEU A 29 27.63 -7.11 -30.36
N LEU A 30 28.92 -7.31 -30.07
CA LEU A 30 29.44 -7.47 -28.71
C LEU A 30 29.30 -6.18 -27.89
N LEU A 31 29.69 -5.02 -28.44
CA LEU A 31 29.52 -3.72 -27.79
C LEU A 31 28.05 -3.44 -27.48
N SER A 32 27.14 -3.72 -28.42
CA SER A 32 25.70 -3.53 -28.20
C SER A 32 25.16 -4.43 -27.08
N LYS A 33 25.71 -5.64 -26.91
CA LYS A 33 25.30 -6.59 -25.88
C LYS A 33 25.83 -6.17 -24.50
N ILE A 34 27.08 -5.71 -24.43
CA ILE A 34 27.68 -5.16 -23.21
C ILE A 34 26.92 -3.90 -22.77
N LEU A 35 26.61 -2.99 -23.70
CA LEU A 35 25.88 -1.77 -23.42
C LEU A 35 24.46 -2.06 -22.90
N LYS A 36 23.76 -3.03 -23.50
CA LYS A 36 22.44 -3.49 -23.01
C LYS A 36 22.53 -4.11 -21.62
N MET A 37 23.58 -4.89 -21.34
CA MET A 37 23.81 -5.46 -20.01
C MET A 37 24.09 -4.39 -18.95
N SER A 38 24.89 -3.36 -19.27
CA SER A 38 25.15 -2.26 -18.34
C SER A 38 23.89 -1.41 -18.10
N LEU A 39 23.08 -1.18 -19.15
CA LEU A 39 21.82 -0.43 -19.04
C LEU A 39 20.80 -1.18 -18.17
N ASN A 40 20.66 -2.50 -18.35
CA ASN A 40 19.79 -3.31 -17.51
C ASN A 40 20.24 -3.32 -16.04
N LYS A 41 21.56 -3.37 -15.78
CA LYS A 41 22.10 -3.26 -14.41
C LYS A 41 21.82 -1.89 -13.80
N ALA A 42 21.95 -0.81 -14.57
CA ALA A 42 21.63 0.54 -14.12
C ALA A 42 20.13 0.68 -13.79
N ILE A 43 19.25 0.17 -14.65
CA ILE A 43 17.80 0.16 -14.41
C ILE A 43 17.47 -0.65 -13.16
N ALA A 44 18.06 -1.83 -12.99
CA ALA A 44 17.83 -2.67 -11.81
C ALA A 44 18.24 -1.96 -10.51
N LEU A 45 19.36 -1.24 -10.51
CA LEU A 45 19.81 -0.44 -9.35
C LEU A 45 18.87 0.74 -9.06
N ILE A 46 18.38 1.43 -10.10
CA ILE A 46 17.40 2.51 -9.94
C ILE A 46 16.09 1.97 -9.36
N VAL A 47 15.60 0.85 -9.88
CA VAL A 47 14.38 0.19 -9.38
C VAL A 47 14.56 -0.25 -7.94
N LEU A 48 15.71 -0.84 -7.59
CA LEU A 48 16.02 -1.23 -6.21
C LEU A 48 16.06 0.00 -5.28
N GLY A 49 16.68 1.10 -5.71
CA GLY A 49 16.70 2.35 -4.95
C GLY A 49 15.29 2.93 -4.75
N ALA A 50 14.47 2.93 -5.79
CA ALA A 50 13.08 3.39 -5.72
C ALA A 50 12.25 2.52 -4.76
N LEU A 51 12.42 1.19 -4.80
CA LEU A 51 11.78 0.26 -3.87
C LEU A 51 12.18 0.52 -2.41
N LEU A 52 13.46 0.80 -2.15
CA LEU A 52 13.94 1.14 -0.81
C LEU A 52 13.34 2.45 -0.31
N ILE A 53 13.34 3.50 -1.14
CA ILE A 53 12.75 4.81 -0.80
C ILE A 53 11.25 4.66 -0.53
N LEU A 54 10.54 3.91 -1.39
CA LEU A 54 9.12 3.65 -1.22
C LEU A 54 8.85 2.88 0.08
N GLY A 55 9.65 1.87 0.41
CA GLY A 55 9.56 1.13 1.67
C GLY A 55 9.74 2.03 2.90
N ILE A 56 10.70 2.96 2.85
CA ILE A 56 10.94 3.93 3.92
C ILE A 56 9.74 4.88 4.09
N LEU A 57 9.20 5.41 2.99
CA LEU A 57 8.01 6.29 3.00
C LEU A 57 6.79 5.58 3.60
N ILE A 58 6.49 4.36 3.12
CA ILE A 58 5.37 3.57 3.64
C ILE A 58 5.55 3.31 5.14
N THR A 59 6.77 2.97 5.57
CA THR A 59 7.06 2.74 7.00
C THR A 59 6.82 3.99 7.84
N HIS A 60 7.10 5.17 7.31
CA HIS A 60 6.85 6.44 7.99
C HIS A 60 5.33 6.70 8.14
N GLU A 61 4.57 6.58 7.06
CA GLU A 61 3.11 6.78 7.08
C GLU A 61 2.40 5.75 7.98
N VAL A 62 2.83 4.49 7.94
CA VAL A 62 2.31 3.44 8.82
C VAL A 62 2.57 3.77 10.30
N ARG A 63 3.71 4.41 10.60
CA ARG A 63 4.03 4.80 11.98
C ARG A 63 3.18 5.96 12.48
N GLU A 64 2.86 6.93 11.63
CA GLU A 64 1.95 8.03 11.99
C GLU A 64 0.52 7.50 12.19
N THR A 65 0.02 6.72 11.24
CA THR A 65 -1.31 6.10 11.34
C THR A 65 -1.44 5.18 12.56
N ALA A 66 -0.39 4.45 12.95
CA ALA A 66 -0.38 3.65 14.17
C ALA A 66 -0.53 4.49 15.45
N LYS A 67 0.14 5.67 15.51
CA LYS A 67 0.00 6.58 16.65
C LYS A 67 -1.40 7.17 16.73
N ASP A 68 -1.97 7.55 15.59
CA ASP A 68 -3.33 8.08 15.53
C ASP A 68 -4.35 7.02 15.97
N LEU A 69 -4.14 5.76 15.55
CA LEU A 69 -4.96 4.63 15.98
C LEU A 69 -4.88 4.40 17.49
N GLU A 70 -3.68 4.47 18.08
CA GLU A 70 -3.50 4.37 19.53
C GLU A 70 -4.23 5.49 20.29
N LEU A 71 -4.17 6.72 19.78
CA LEU A 71 -4.89 7.86 20.36
C LEU A 71 -6.40 7.64 20.29
N LEU A 72 -6.93 7.29 19.13
CA LEU A 72 -8.35 6.97 18.92
C LEU A 72 -8.81 5.84 19.86
N GLN A 73 -8.02 4.80 20.03
CA GLN A 73 -8.35 3.68 20.90
C GLN A 73 -8.38 4.09 22.38
N ARG A 74 -7.45 4.95 22.83
CA ARG A 74 -7.49 5.52 24.19
C ARG A 74 -8.71 6.40 24.40
N GLU A 75 -9.05 7.23 23.42
CA GLU A 75 -10.24 8.08 23.50
C GLU A 75 -11.52 7.27 23.54
N GLN A 76 -11.63 6.21 22.73
CA GLN A 76 -12.75 5.28 22.76
C GLN A 76 -12.88 4.60 24.13
N GLY A 77 -11.76 4.14 24.72
CA GLY A 77 -11.74 3.57 26.07
C GLY A 77 -12.20 4.57 27.13
N ARG A 78 -11.72 5.82 27.05
CA ARG A 78 -12.13 6.90 27.96
C ARG A 78 -13.62 7.23 27.82
N LEU A 79 -14.12 7.27 26.59
CA LEU A 79 -15.53 7.55 26.31
C LEU A 79 -16.43 6.40 26.79
N SER A 80 -16.02 5.15 26.58
CA SER A 80 -16.71 3.96 27.07
C SER A 80 -16.82 3.97 28.61
N ASN A 81 -15.74 4.32 29.30
CA ASN A 81 -15.76 4.43 30.76
C ASN A 81 -16.70 5.56 31.23
N ARG A 82 -16.67 6.74 30.59
CA ARG A 82 -17.62 7.82 30.90
C ARG A 82 -19.07 7.40 30.67
N TYR A 83 -19.32 6.66 29.59
CA TYR A 83 -20.66 6.17 29.29
C TYR A 83 -21.14 5.20 30.37
N LYS A 84 -20.30 4.24 30.80
CA LYS A 84 -20.61 3.32 31.91
C LYS A 84 -20.85 4.05 33.23
N ASP A 85 -20.06 5.07 33.54
CA ASP A 85 -20.28 5.88 34.74
C ASP A 85 -21.62 6.62 34.67
N PHE A 86 -21.95 7.17 33.49
CA PHE A 86 -23.20 7.87 33.28
C PHE A 86 -24.41 6.92 33.39
N THR A 87 -24.35 5.74 32.78
CA THR A 87 -25.42 4.73 32.91
C THR A 87 -25.57 4.29 34.36
N THR A 88 -24.47 4.06 35.08
CA THR A 88 -24.51 3.69 36.51
C THR A 88 -25.15 4.79 37.35
N ARG A 89 -24.86 6.07 37.06
CA ARG A 89 -25.51 7.21 37.73
C ARG A 89 -26.99 7.29 37.40
N LEU A 90 -27.37 7.10 36.15
CA LEU A 90 -28.78 7.08 35.75
C LEU A 90 -29.53 5.94 36.43
N ASP A 91 -28.94 4.75 36.53
CA ASP A 91 -29.54 3.60 37.20
C ASP A 91 -29.72 3.88 38.70
N ARG A 92 -28.77 4.57 39.35
CA ARG A 92 -28.92 5.03 40.73
C ARG A 92 -30.02 6.07 40.91
N ILE A 93 -30.19 6.99 39.95
CA ILE A 93 -31.27 8.00 40.00
C ILE A 93 -32.63 7.35 39.75
N LYS A 94 -32.71 6.44 38.77
CA LYS A 94 -33.91 5.65 38.46
C LYS A 94 -34.22 4.60 39.51
N ALA A 95 -33.26 4.26 40.38
CA ALA A 95 -33.47 3.31 41.45
C ALA A 95 -34.69 3.74 42.25
N ARG A 96 -35.63 2.81 42.38
CA ARG A 96 -36.94 3.05 42.99
C ARG A 96 -36.81 3.70 44.38
N SER A 97 -35.82 3.28 45.17
CA SER A 97 -35.54 3.85 46.50
C SER A 97 -35.16 5.34 46.45
N HIS A 98 -34.45 5.77 45.42
CA HIS A 98 -34.09 7.18 45.24
C HIS A 98 -35.31 8.00 44.82
N MET A 99 -36.11 7.47 43.89
CA MET A 99 -37.37 8.10 43.44
C MET A 99 -38.40 8.19 44.57
N GLU A 100 -38.53 7.17 45.42
CA GLU A 100 -39.43 7.18 46.58
C GLU A 100 -38.98 8.18 47.65
N LYS A 101 -37.67 8.28 47.91
CA LYS A 101 -37.11 9.28 48.82
C LYS A 101 -37.33 10.70 48.31
N LEU A 102 -37.03 10.95 47.02
CA LEU A 102 -37.23 12.24 46.37
C LEU A 102 -38.71 12.64 46.34
N GLY A 103 -39.60 11.69 46.04
CA GLY A 103 -41.05 11.88 46.12
C GLY A 103 -41.47 12.30 47.52
N GLY A 104 -40.98 11.62 48.56
CA GLY A 104 -41.24 11.98 49.95
C GLY A 104 -40.79 13.39 50.32
N GLU A 105 -39.59 13.81 49.89
CA GLU A 105 -39.09 15.18 50.10
C GLU A 105 -39.94 16.24 49.37
N MET A 106 -40.52 15.88 48.22
CA MET A 106 -41.44 16.75 47.45
C MET A 106 -42.90 16.68 47.95
N GLY A 107 -43.18 15.95 49.04
CA GLY A 107 -44.55 15.73 49.53
C GLY A 107 -45.41 14.84 48.63
N LEU A 108 -44.80 14.16 47.66
CA LEU A 108 -45.44 13.19 46.79
C LEU A 108 -45.44 11.82 47.50
N HIS A 109 -46.65 11.35 47.83
CA HIS A 109 -46.82 10.01 48.38
C HIS A 109 -46.97 8.98 47.25
N PRO A 110 -46.54 7.72 47.48
CA PRO A 110 -46.73 6.65 46.50
C PRO A 110 -48.22 6.56 46.12
N PRO A 111 -48.53 6.34 44.83
CA PRO A 111 -49.91 6.32 44.36
C PRO A 111 -50.69 5.27 45.14
N THR A 112 -51.86 5.67 45.64
CA THR A 112 -52.76 4.73 46.33
C THR A 112 -53.25 3.71 45.31
N LYS A 113 -53.62 2.49 45.72
CA LYS A 113 -54.07 1.41 44.81
C LYS A 113 -55.19 1.82 43.82
N ARG A 114 -55.91 2.92 44.10
CA ARG A 114 -56.96 3.50 43.25
C ARG A 114 -56.45 4.42 42.14
N GLN A 115 -55.19 4.86 42.19
CA GLN A 115 -54.55 5.77 41.23
C GLN A 115 -53.66 5.04 40.21
N ILE A 116 -53.45 3.73 40.38
CA ILE A 116 -52.66 2.91 39.46
C ILE A 116 -53.59 2.42 38.34
N ILE A 117 -53.43 2.98 37.14
CA ILE A 117 -54.15 2.54 35.95
C ILE A 117 -53.30 1.49 35.24
N TYR A 118 -53.81 0.26 35.14
CA TYR A 118 -53.20 -0.79 34.33
C TYR A 118 -53.70 -0.62 32.89
N LEU A 119 -52.81 -0.21 32.00
CA LEU A 119 -53.04 -0.24 30.56
C LEU A 119 -52.73 -1.67 30.09
N ASN A 120 -53.78 -2.38 29.68
CA ASN A 120 -53.70 -3.70 29.08
C ASN A 120 -53.43 -3.58 27.58
#